data_AF-A0A419A825-F1
#
_entry.id   AF-A0A419A825-F1
#
_cell.length_a   1.000
_cell.length_b   1.000
_cell.length_c   1.000
_cell.angle_alpha   90.00
_cell.angle_beta   90.00
_cell.angle_gamma   90.00
#
_symmetry.space_group_name_H-M   'P 1'
#
loop_
_entity.id
_entity.type
_entity.pdbx_description
1 polymer ?
#
loop_
_entity_poly.entity_id
_entity_poly.type
_entity_poly.pdbx_seq_one_letter_code
_entity_poly.pdbx_strand_id
1 'polypeptide(L)'
;MNRRKLMKLAPVALAAGAVPALAMSGEAIASEETPVERAFRVWQAEDQKLEAIGCDDVPESDLKSAGWAARWDAQWETRWEAEKRLVSTPSENERDVLLKIAAWTQCGSGDLEGQNEHLTTLWNEIRALTGGVA
;
A
#
# COMPACT_ATOMS: atom_id res chain seq x y z
N MET A 1 -38.45 -18.44 7.60
CA MET A 1 -38.73 -17.66 6.37
C MET A 1 -37.71 -16.52 6.30
N ASN A 2 -36.90 -16.51 5.24
CA ASN A 2 -35.63 -15.76 5.14
C ASN A 2 -35.80 -14.32 4.62
N ARG A 3 -35.27 -13.33 5.35
CA ARG A 3 -35.23 -11.90 4.97
C ARG A 3 -34.17 -11.56 3.90
N ARG A 4 -33.49 -12.56 3.30
CA ARG A 4 -32.36 -12.40 2.37
C ARG A 4 -32.71 -12.60 0.88
N LYS A 5 -33.93 -12.31 0.43
CA LYS A 5 -34.33 -12.55 -0.98
C LYS A 5 -35.08 -11.41 -1.67
N LEU A 6 -34.96 -10.19 -1.18
CA LEU A 6 -35.60 -9.02 -1.79
C LEU A 6 -34.56 -7.91 -2.02
N MET A 7 -33.76 -8.08 -3.07
CA MET A 7 -33.27 -7.02 -3.97
C MET A 7 -32.47 -7.69 -5.10
N LYS A 8 -33.23 -8.14 -6.11
CA LYS A 8 -32.73 -8.46 -7.45
C LYS A 8 -33.26 -7.36 -8.37
N LEU A 9 -32.38 -6.90 -9.27
CA LEU A 9 -32.67 -6.33 -10.58
C LEU A 9 -33.21 -4.90 -10.65
N ALA A 10 -32.33 -3.97 -11.03
CA ALA A 10 -32.65 -2.99 -12.07
C ALA A 10 -31.39 -2.65 -12.88
N PRO A 11 -31.42 -2.78 -14.22
CA PRO A 11 -30.40 -2.27 -15.13
C PRO A 11 -30.71 -0.81 -15.47
N VAL A 12 -29.73 0.08 -15.35
CA VAL A 12 -29.82 1.42 -15.96
C VAL A 12 -28.62 1.56 -16.89
N ALA A 13 -28.90 1.38 -18.17
CA ALA A 13 -28.00 1.66 -19.25
C ALA A 13 -27.97 3.16 -19.55
N LEU A 14 -26.83 3.61 -20.09
CA LEU A 14 -26.63 4.84 -20.89
C LEU A 14 -26.87 6.19 -20.20
N ALA A 15 -25.79 6.77 -19.69
CA ALA A 15 -25.49 8.17 -19.96
C ALA A 15 -24.26 8.22 -20.88
N ALA A 16 -24.52 8.39 -22.18
CA ALA A 16 -23.52 8.74 -23.17
C ALA A 16 -23.02 10.17 -22.90
N GLY A 17 -21.98 10.27 -22.07
CA GLY A 17 -21.12 11.46 -22.01
C GLY A 17 -20.04 11.30 -23.07
N ALA A 18 -19.99 12.19 -24.04
CA ALA A 18 -18.98 12.23 -25.09
C ALA A 18 -17.57 12.34 -24.47
N VAL A 19 -16.87 11.22 -24.37
CA VAL A 19 -15.42 11.20 -24.15
C VAL A 19 -14.78 11.32 -25.55
N PRO A 20 -13.83 12.25 -25.78
CA PRO A 20 -13.16 12.36 -27.06
C PRO A 20 -12.53 11.01 -27.47
N ALA A 21 -13.00 10.46 -28.58
CA ALA A 21 -12.53 9.20 -29.16
C ALA A 21 -11.16 9.34 -29.87
N LEU A 22 -10.23 10.08 -29.27
CA LEU A 22 -8.88 10.34 -29.81
C LEU A 22 -7.74 9.62 -29.07
N ALA A 23 -8.05 8.66 -28.19
CA ALA A 23 -7.03 7.86 -27.48
C ALA A 23 -7.08 6.35 -27.79
N MET A 24 -7.83 5.91 -28.80
CA MET A 24 -7.98 4.48 -29.14
C MET A 24 -7.01 3.95 -30.20
N SER A 25 -5.91 4.65 -30.46
CA SER A 25 -4.77 4.14 -31.23
C SER A 25 -3.45 4.27 -30.48
N GLY A 26 -3.49 4.22 -29.15
CA GLY A 26 -2.31 3.94 -28.36
C GLY A 26 -2.37 2.48 -27.97
N GLU A 27 -1.37 1.68 -28.36
CA GLU A 27 -0.85 0.73 -27.39
C GLU A 27 -0.79 1.49 -26.07
N ALA A 28 -1.65 1.13 -25.12
CA ALA A 28 -1.34 1.41 -23.73
C ALA A 28 0.01 0.73 -23.56
N ILE A 29 1.10 1.51 -23.70
CA ILE A 29 2.40 1.13 -23.23
C ILE A 29 2.07 0.71 -21.81
N ALA A 30 2.05 -0.59 -21.55
CA ALA A 30 1.93 -1.10 -20.21
C ALA A 30 3.11 -0.44 -19.52
N SER A 31 2.84 0.63 -18.75
CA SER A 31 3.88 1.34 -18.03
C SER A 31 4.58 0.24 -17.28
N GLU A 32 5.85 -0.01 -17.63
CA GLU A 32 6.61 -1.05 -16.97
C GLU A 32 6.51 -0.77 -15.48
N GLU A 33 6.18 -1.82 -14.72
CA GLU A 33 6.01 -1.70 -13.28
C GLU A 33 7.26 -1.03 -12.71
N THR A 34 7.10 0.05 -11.96
CA THR A 34 8.26 0.76 -11.41
C THR A 34 8.97 -0.14 -10.37
N PRO A 35 10.25 0.11 -10.09
CA PRO A 35 10.93 -0.56 -8.97
C PRO A 35 10.19 -0.39 -7.64
N VAL A 36 9.57 0.77 -7.39
CA VAL A 36 8.80 1.05 -6.18
C VAL A 36 7.50 0.25 -6.15
N GLU A 37 6.77 0.15 -7.26
CA GLU A 37 5.57 -0.70 -7.35
C GLU A 37 5.86 -2.16 -7.03
N ARG A 38 6.97 -2.71 -7.55
CA ARG A 38 7.43 -4.07 -7.21
C ARG A 38 7.73 -4.21 -5.73
N ALA A 39 8.49 -3.27 -5.16
CA ALA A 39 8.85 -3.29 -3.75
C ALA A 39 7.59 -3.16 -2.85
N PHE A 40 6.62 -2.35 -3.27
CA PHE A 40 5.37 -2.15 -2.55
C PHE A 40 4.53 -3.43 -2.51
N ARG A 41 4.48 -4.21 -3.59
CA ARG A 41 3.82 -5.53 -3.58
C ARG A 41 4.48 -6.51 -2.60
N VAL A 42 5.80 -6.49 -2.50
CA VAL A 42 6.52 -7.31 -1.50
C VAL A 42 6.14 -6.87 -0.09
N TRP A 43 6.18 -5.57 0.19
CA TRP A 43 5.75 -5.03 1.47
C TRP A 43 4.30 -5.42 1.81
N GLN A 44 3.35 -5.26 0.88
CA GLN A 44 1.95 -5.65 1.08
C GLN A 44 1.80 -7.14 1.44
N ALA A 45 2.58 -8.02 0.79
CA ALA A 45 2.54 -9.44 1.08
C ALA A 45 3.07 -9.76 2.49
N GLU A 46 4.09 -9.04 2.98
CA GLU A 46 4.59 -9.23 4.34
C GLU A 46 3.67 -8.60 5.40
N ASP A 47 3.02 -7.49 5.08
CA ASP A 47 2.03 -6.82 5.92
C ASP A 47 0.80 -7.72 6.14
N GLN A 48 0.27 -8.33 5.07
CA GLN A 48 -0.82 -9.31 5.17
C GLN A 48 -0.47 -10.54 6.01
N LYS A 49 0.78 -11.01 5.97
CA LYS A 49 1.24 -12.12 6.83
C LYS A 49 1.29 -11.69 8.30
N LEU A 50 1.73 -10.46 8.58
CA LEU A 50 1.76 -9.91 9.92
C LEU A 50 0.33 -9.76 10.48
N GLU A 51 -0.59 -9.18 9.69
CA GLU A 51 -2.02 -9.07 10.04
C GLU A 51 -2.64 -10.45 10.34
N ALA A 52 -2.29 -11.48 9.56
CA ALA A 52 -2.78 -12.84 9.80
C ALA A 52 -2.30 -13.44 11.13
N ILE A 53 -1.17 -12.98 11.69
CA ILE A 53 -0.69 -13.36 13.02
C ILE A 53 -1.42 -12.57 14.11
N GLY A 54 -1.72 -11.30 13.83
CA GLY A 54 -2.36 -10.35 14.76
C GLY A 54 -3.88 -10.48 14.86
N CYS A 55 -4.51 -11.45 14.20
CA CYS A 55 -5.96 -11.60 14.13
C CYS A 55 -6.65 -11.49 15.51
N ASP A 56 -7.71 -10.67 15.58
CA ASP A 56 -8.50 -10.38 16.78
C ASP A 56 -9.09 -11.61 17.49
N ASP A 57 -9.10 -12.77 16.81
CA ASP A 57 -9.64 -14.04 17.32
C ASP A 57 -8.61 -14.87 18.12
N VAL A 58 -7.39 -14.39 18.34
CA VAL A 58 -6.40 -15.09 19.16
C VAL A 58 -6.76 -14.96 20.65
N PRO A 59 -6.98 -16.06 21.39
CA PRO A 59 -7.26 -16.00 22.82
C PRO A 59 -6.17 -15.24 23.59
N GLU A 60 -6.54 -14.47 24.61
CA GLU A 60 -5.57 -13.68 25.41
C GLU A 60 -4.45 -14.54 26.01
N SER A 61 -4.73 -15.82 26.33
CA SER A 61 -3.73 -16.79 26.79
C SER A 61 -2.62 -17.04 25.77
N ASP A 62 -2.97 -17.02 24.49
CA ASP A 62 -2.07 -17.32 23.39
C ASP A 62 -1.24 -16.09 23.02
N LEU A 63 -1.81 -14.88 23.15
CA LEU A 63 -1.08 -13.61 23.01
C LEU A 63 0.07 -13.48 24.01
N LYS A 64 -0.09 -14.01 25.24
CA LYS A 64 0.94 -14.02 26.29
C LYS A 64 1.95 -15.16 26.16
N SER A 65 1.78 -16.05 25.17
CA SER A 65 2.69 -17.17 24.98
C SER A 65 3.99 -16.69 24.30
N ALA A 66 5.13 -17.22 24.76
CA ALA A 66 6.43 -16.93 24.14
C ALA A 66 6.47 -17.31 22.65
N GLY A 67 5.69 -18.33 22.24
CA GLY A 67 5.61 -18.77 20.85
C GLY A 67 4.80 -17.83 19.94
N TRP A 68 3.83 -17.08 20.47
CA TRP A 68 3.15 -16.05 19.69
C TRP A 68 4.05 -14.82 19.52
N ALA A 69 4.63 -14.30 20.61
CA ALA A 69 5.52 -13.14 20.57
C ALA A 69 6.70 -13.35 19.60
N ALA A 70 7.37 -14.52 19.67
CA ALA A 70 8.49 -14.81 18.77
C ALA A 70 8.08 -14.87 17.28
N ARG A 71 6.86 -15.32 16.97
CA ARG A 71 6.34 -15.33 15.58
C ARG A 71 5.99 -13.93 15.11
N TRP A 72 5.35 -13.14 15.97
CA TRP A 72 5.05 -11.74 15.70
C TRP A 72 6.33 -10.95 15.44
N ASP A 73 7.31 -11.02 16.33
CA ASP A 73 8.58 -10.29 16.21
C ASP A 73 9.34 -10.67 14.94
N ALA A 74 9.41 -11.97 14.61
CA ALA A 74 10.08 -12.42 13.40
C ALA A 74 9.39 -11.92 12.11
N GLN A 75 8.06 -11.92 12.08
CA GLN A 75 7.31 -11.43 10.93
C GLN A 75 7.35 -9.89 10.85
N TRP A 76 7.33 -9.22 12.00
CA TRP A 76 7.49 -7.76 12.09
C TRP A 76 8.82 -7.33 11.46
N GLU A 77 9.93 -7.99 11.83
CA GLU A 77 11.25 -7.69 11.26
C GLU A 77 11.28 -7.93 9.74
N THR A 78 10.65 -9.01 9.27
CA THR A 78 10.56 -9.31 7.83
C THR A 78 9.80 -8.21 7.08
N ARG A 79 8.66 -7.76 7.61
CA ARG A 79 7.87 -6.66 7.06
C ARG A 79 8.64 -5.34 7.12
N TRP A 80 9.38 -5.10 8.20
CA TRP A 80 10.21 -3.90 8.37
C TRP A 80 11.36 -3.83 7.36
N GLU A 81 12.05 -4.94 7.08
CA GLU A 81 13.06 -5.00 6.02
C GLU A 81 12.49 -4.72 4.63
N ALA A 82 11.27 -5.22 4.34
CA ALA A 82 10.57 -4.90 3.11
C ALA A 82 10.25 -3.41 3.00
N GLU A 83 9.83 -2.77 4.10
CA GLU A 83 9.56 -1.33 4.15
C GLU A 83 10.83 -0.50 3.92
N LYS A 84 11.93 -0.82 4.61
CA LYS A 84 13.22 -0.14 4.41
C LYS A 84 13.67 -0.20 2.94
N ARG A 85 13.52 -1.37 2.31
CA ARG A 85 13.81 -1.52 0.87
C ARG A 85 12.90 -0.66 0.01
N LEU A 86 11.60 -0.65 0.28
CA LEU A 86 10.64 0.17 -0.44
C LEU A 86 11.00 1.66 -0.37
N VAL A 87 11.22 2.18 0.83
CA VAL A 87 11.50 3.62 1.02
C VAL A 87 12.84 4.02 0.39
N SER A 88 13.84 3.14 0.45
CA SER A 88 15.17 3.35 -0.15
C SER A 88 15.19 3.22 -1.67
N THR A 89 14.14 2.67 -2.30
CA THR A 89 14.07 2.51 -3.75
C THR A 89 13.72 3.85 -4.38
N PRO A 90 14.52 4.45 -5.29
CA PRO A 90 14.22 5.76 -5.85
C PRO A 90 12.85 5.82 -6.54
N SER A 91 12.09 6.88 -6.27
CA SER A 91 10.80 7.13 -6.94
C SER A 91 11.02 7.65 -8.37
N GLU A 92 10.30 7.08 -9.34
CA GLU A 92 10.34 7.50 -10.76
C GLU A 92 9.21 8.49 -11.10
N ASN A 93 8.16 8.52 -10.29
CA ASN A 93 6.98 9.37 -10.46
C ASN A 93 6.27 9.66 -9.12
N GLU A 94 5.21 10.46 -9.14
CA GLU A 94 4.44 10.85 -7.96
C GLU A 94 3.70 9.67 -7.31
N ARG A 95 3.31 8.67 -8.11
CA ARG A 95 2.63 7.47 -7.61
C ARG A 95 3.56 6.68 -6.69
N ASP A 96 4.82 6.52 -7.06
CA ASP A 96 5.83 5.83 -6.27
C ASP A 96 5.97 6.44 -4.87
N VAL A 97 6.03 7.76 -4.79
CA VAL A 97 6.05 8.48 -3.51
C VAL A 97 4.80 8.19 -2.67
N LEU A 98 3.62 8.20 -3.30
CA LEU A 98 2.37 7.89 -2.60
C LEU A 98 2.37 6.45 -2.07
N LEU A 99 2.94 5.49 -2.80
CA LEU A 99 3.09 4.10 -2.34
C LEU A 99 4.01 4.02 -1.12
N LYS A 100 5.13 4.75 -1.11
CA LYS A 100 6.02 4.83 0.06
C LYS A 100 5.32 5.42 1.28
N ILE A 101 4.58 6.52 1.11
CA ILE A 101 3.81 7.15 2.19
C ILE A 101 2.73 6.19 2.71
N ALA A 102 2.02 5.51 1.81
CA ALA A 102 0.99 4.55 2.18
C ALA A 102 1.58 3.38 2.99
N ALA A 103 2.72 2.84 2.58
CA ALA A 103 3.40 1.78 3.33
C ALA A 103 3.84 2.25 4.72
N TRP A 104 4.51 3.41 4.78
CA TRP A 104 5.03 3.98 6.02
C TRP A 104 3.94 4.23 7.05
N THR A 105 2.85 4.87 6.61
CA THR A 105 1.74 5.24 7.49
C THR A 105 0.78 4.09 7.72
N GLN A 106 1.04 2.88 7.21
CA GLN A 106 0.07 1.77 7.20
C GLN A 106 -1.31 2.24 6.71
N CYS A 107 -1.32 2.89 5.55
CA CYS A 107 -2.48 3.51 4.93
C CYS A 107 -3.22 4.53 5.84
N GLY A 108 -2.49 5.24 6.70
CA GLY A 108 -3.01 6.29 7.59
C GLY A 108 -3.25 5.87 9.04
N SER A 109 -2.85 4.65 9.42
CA SER A 109 -2.91 4.18 10.82
C SER A 109 -1.77 4.74 11.69
N GLY A 110 -0.62 5.02 11.08
CA GLY A 110 0.56 5.63 11.70
C GLY A 110 0.81 7.06 11.21
N ASP A 111 1.77 7.75 11.84
CA ASP A 111 2.24 9.06 11.42
C ASP A 111 3.57 8.97 10.64
N LEU A 112 3.96 10.09 10.02
CA LEU A 112 5.30 10.25 9.45
C LEU A 112 6.22 10.71 10.59
N GLU A 113 6.65 9.78 11.44
CA GLU A 113 7.50 10.07 12.60
C GLU A 113 8.71 10.93 12.26
N GLY A 114 8.75 12.18 12.73
CA GLY A 114 9.72 13.19 12.30
C GLY A 114 11.20 12.90 12.57
N GLN A 115 11.53 11.84 13.32
CA GLN A 115 12.92 11.44 13.60
C GLN A 115 13.45 10.33 12.69
N ASN A 116 12.69 9.89 11.70
CA ASN A 116 13.15 8.84 10.81
C ASN A 116 14.16 9.35 9.76
N GLU A 117 15.30 8.67 9.64
CA GLU A 117 16.38 9.02 8.71
C GLU A 117 15.95 9.00 7.23
N HIS A 118 14.94 8.18 6.89
CA HIS A 118 14.45 8.05 5.52
C HIS A 118 13.49 9.17 5.10
N LEU A 119 12.91 9.93 6.04
CA LEU A 119 12.01 11.03 5.71
C LEU A 119 12.69 12.13 4.90
N THR A 120 13.96 12.41 5.18
CA THR A 120 14.71 13.41 4.40
C THR A 120 14.75 13.02 2.93
N THR A 121 15.02 11.75 2.62
CA THR A 121 15.02 11.23 1.24
C THR A 121 13.63 11.34 0.61
N LEU A 122 12.58 10.91 1.32
CA LEU A 122 11.20 10.98 0.84
C LEU A 122 10.78 12.43 0.52
N TRP A 123 11.09 13.39 1.40
CA TRP A 123 10.77 14.80 1.18
C TRP A 123 11.56 15.41 0.02
N ASN A 124 12.80 14.98 -0.20
CA ASN A 124 13.59 15.42 -1.35
C ASN A 124 12.98 14.92 -2.67
N GLU A 125 12.52 13.66 -2.72
CA GLU A 125 11.82 13.11 -3.89
C GLU A 125 10.53 13.89 -4.19
N ILE A 126 9.73 14.19 -3.17
CA ILE A 126 8.51 15.00 -3.30
C ILE A 126 8.82 16.38 -3.89
N ARG A 127 9.84 17.07 -3.37
CA ARG A 127 10.24 18.40 -3.90
C ARG A 127 10.67 18.30 -5.36
N ALA A 128 11.50 17.31 -5.70
CA ALA A 128 11.97 17.10 -7.07
C ALA A 128 10.80 16.90 -8.06
N LEU A 129 9.81 16.08 -7.70
CA LEU A 129 8.67 15.78 -8.56
C LEU A 129 7.65 16.93 -8.65
N THR A 130 7.52 17.73 -7.60
CA THR A 130 6.57 18.87 -7.58
C THR A 130 7.16 20.19 -8.07
N GLY A 131 8.44 20.21 -8.46
CA GLY A 131 9.15 21.43 -8.87
C GLY A 131 9.52 22.35 -7.71
N GLY A 132 9.53 21.84 -6.48
CA GLY A 132 10.01 22.54 -5.30
C GLY A 132 11.54 22.63 -5.29
N VAL A 133 12.08 23.77 -4.85
CA VAL A 133 13.53 23.92 -4.64
C VAL A 133 13.94 23.08 -3.42
N ALA A 134 14.98 22.26 -3.59
CA ALA A 134 15.53 21.38 -2.56
C ALA A 134 16.14 22.16 -1.39
#